data_AF-A0A372IX81-F1
#
_entry.id   AF-A0A372IX81-F1
#
_cell.length_a   1.000
_cell.length_b   1.000
_cell.length_c   1.000
_cell.angle_alpha   90.00
_cell.angle_beta   90.00
_cell.angle_gamma   90.00
#
_symmetry.space_group_name_H-M   'P 1'
#
loop_
_entity.id
_entity.type
_entity.pdbx_description
1 polymer ?
#
loop_
_entity_poly.entity_id
_entity_poly.type
_entity_poly.pdbx_seq_one_letter_code
_entity_poly.pdbx_strand_id
1 'polypeptide(L)'
;MSSPAPQDVDDRGGTAGPGRDGTAGPGRDGTAGPGRDGTAGPGRDGTAGLGRQDVAHLARLARLALRDEELDAFAGQLSAVLDAVAQVGRADVADVPPTTHAVPLTNVARPDVVTPSLPRDVVLAEAPAAEDDRFRVPQILGEEE
;
A
#
# COMPACT_ATOMS: atom_id res chain seq x y z
N MET A 1 -28.87 35.46 -46.07
CA MET A 1 -28.85 34.35 -45.09
C MET A 1 -28.41 33.12 -45.85
N SER A 2 -27.10 32.87 -45.84
CA SER A 2 -26.42 31.91 -46.70
C SER A 2 -26.17 30.64 -45.91
N SER A 3 -26.75 29.53 -46.36
CA SER A 3 -26.42 28.19 -45.90
C SER A 3 -25.13 27.74 -46.58
N PRO A 4 -24.19 27.07 -45.89
CA PRO A 4 -23.23 26.20 -46.55
C PRO A 4 -23.51 24.71 -46.26
N ALA A 5 -23.18 23.91 -47.27
CA ALA A 5 -23.32 22.46 -47.39
C ALA A 5 -22.42 21.65 -46.44
N PRO A 6 -22.69 20.36 -46.22
CA PRO A 6 -21.87 19.49 -45.37
C PRO A 6 -20.53 19.15 -46.05
N GLN A 7 -19.46 19.10 -45.26
CA GLN A 7 -18.12 18.73 -45.73
C GLN A 7 -17.95 17.21 -45.72
N ASP A 8 -17.53 16.69 -46.86
CA ASP A 8 -17.10 15.31 -47.09
C ASP A 8 -15.97 14.90 -46.12
N VAL A 9 -16.16 13.78 -45.45
CA VAL A 9 -15.14 13.11 -44.65
C VAL A 9 -14.33 12.23 -45.60
N ASP A 10 -13.08 12.62 -45.82
CA ASP A 10 -12.07 11.93 -46.61
C ASP A 10 -11.78 10.54 -46.00
N ASP A 11 -12.27 9.50 -46.67
CA ASP A 11 -12.01 8.09 -46.36
C ASP A 11 -10.56 7.77 -46.77
N ARG A 12 -9.62 7.86 -45.82
CA ARG A 12 -8.24 7.39 -46.02
C ARG A 12 -8.00 6.14 -45.19
N GLY A 13 -8.00 5.02 -45.90
CA GLY A 13 -7.75 3.68 -45.39
C GLY A 13 -6.47 3.58 -44.56
N GLY A 14 -6.64 3.24 -43.29
CA GLY A 14 -5.60 2.67 -42.45
C GLY A 14 -5.63 1.16 -42.60
N THR A 15 -4.66 0.60 -43.31
CA THR A 15 -4.45 -0.85 -43.42
C THR A 15 -4.19 -1.43 -42.04
N ALA A 16 -5.03 -2.38 -41.62
CA ALA A 16 -4.85 -3.19 -40.42
C ALA A 16 -3.51 -3.94 -40.47
N GLY A 17 -2.59 -3.62 -39.56
CA GLY A 17 -1.44 -4.48 -39.30
C GLY A 17 -1.89 -5.80 -38.68
N PRO A 18 -1.19 -6.93 -38.93
CA PRO A 18 -1.58 -8.20 -38.37
C PRO A 18 -1.49 -8.16 -36.84
N GLY A 19 -2.64 -8.37 -36.20
CA GLY A 19 -2.75 -8.54 -34.76
C GLY A 19 -1.91 -9.72 -34.33
N ARG A 20 -1.13 -9.52 -33.27
CA ARG A 20 -0.38 -10.57 -32.59
C ARG A 20 -1.40 -11.37 -31.79
N ASP A 21 -1.83 -12.46 -32.36
CA ASP A 21 -2.54 -13.56 -31.72
C ASP A 21 -1.72 -14.04 -30.52
N GLY A 22 -2.09 -13.55 -29.34
CA GLY A 22 -1.61 -14.06 -28.08
C GLY A 22 -2.04 -15.51 -27.95
N THR A 23 -1.11 -16.44 -28.18
CA THR A 23 -1.27 -17.82 -27.79
C THR A 23 -1.48 -17.86 -26.28
N ALA A 24 -2.71 -18.16 -25.86
CA ALA A 24 -3.03 -18.51 -24.49
C ALA A 24 -2.18 -19.72 -24.10
N GLY A 25 -1.13 -19.50 -23.30
CA GLY A 25 -0.40 -20.58 -22.68
C GLY A 25 -1.33 -21.37 -21.75
N PRO A 26 -1.16 -22.69 -21.61
CA PRO A 26 -2.00 -23.49 -20.74
C PRO A 26 -1.90 -22.95 -19.31
N GLY A 27 -3.06 -22.69 -18.72
CA GLY A 27 -3.19 -22.25 -17.33
C GLY A 27 -2.46 -23.22 -16.42
N ARG A 28 -1.59 -22.67 -15.58
CA ARG A 28 -0.94 -23.41 -14.51
C ARG A 28 -2.03 -23.68 -13.48
N ASP A 29 -2.57 -24.88 -13.52
CA ASP A 29 -3.32 -25.50 -12.46
C ASP A 29 -2.48 -25.43 -11.18
N GLY A 30 -2.77 -24.41 -10.37
CA GLY A 30 -2.19 -24.23 -9.06
C GLY A 30 -2.61 -25.39 -8.18
N THR A 31 -1.77 -26.42 -8.10
CA THR A 31 -1.82 -27.36 -6.99
C THR A 31 -1.54 -26.56 -5.73
N ALA A 32 -2.59 -26.37 -4.93
CA ALA A 32 -2.49 -25.84 -3.58
C ALA A 32 -1.54 -26.76 -2.80
N GLY A 33 -0.26 -26.38 -2.70
CA GLY A 33 0.65 -26.99 -1.75
C GLY A 33 0.06 -26.86 -0.35
N PRO A 34 0.25 -27.86 0.54
CA PRO A 34 -0.22 -27.77 1.91
C PRO A 34 0.37 -26.48 2.50
N GLY A 35 -0.54 -25.60 2.92
CA GLY A 35 -0.18 -24.35 3.57
C GLY A 35 0.77 -24.68 4.70
N ARG A 36 1.92 -24.02 4.71
CA ARG A 36 2.84 -24.06 5.84
C ARG A 36 2.07 -23.41 6.97
N ASP A 37 1.43 -24.24 7.77
CA ASP A 37 1.03 -23.99 9.13
C ASP A 37 2.24 -23.38 9.82
N GLY A 38 2.29 -22.04 9.75
CA GLY A 38 3.22 -21.25 10.51
C GLY A 38 3.00 -21.66 11.95
N THR A 39 3.94 -22.43 12.49
CA THR A 39 4.06 -22.64 13.91
C THR A 39 4.09 -21.26 14.53
N ALA A 40 2.94 -20.88 15.10
CA ALA A 40 2.83 -19.72 15.93
C ALA A 40 3.84 -19.93 17.05
N GLY A 41 4.98 -19.21 16.97
CA GLY A 41 5.77 -18.95 18.17
C GLY A 41 4.81 -18.37 19.22
N PRO A 42 5.08 -18.55 20.52
CA PRO A 42 4.15 -18.18 21.58
C PRO A 42 4.02 -16.66 21.65
N GLY A 43 3.18 -16.08 20.78
CA GLY A 43 2.59 -14.78 20.94
C GLY A 43 1.65 -14.92 22.11
N ARG A 44 2.02 -14.30 23.23
CA ARG A 44 1.26 -14.37 24.47
C ARG A 44 -0.07 -13.70 24.20
N ASP A 45 -1.14 -14.47 24.30
CA ASP A 45 -2.50 -14.04 24.09
C ASP A 45 -2.77 -12.77 24.91
N GLY A 46 -3.09 -11.69 24.20
CA GLY A 46 -3.24 -10.36 24.77
C GLY A 46 -4.40 -10.31 25.76
N THR A 47 -4.11 -10.31 27.06
CA THR A 47 -4.97 -9.69 28.09
C THR A 47 -4.21 -9.31 29.37
N ALA A 48 -2.89 -9.09 29.31
CA ALA A 48 -2.15 -8.60 30.48
C ALA A 48 -0.99 -7.69 30.04
N GLY A 49 -1.24 -6.37 30.09
CA GLY A 49 -0.27 -5.26 30.07
C GLY A 49 0.78 -5.27 28.94
N LEU A 50 0.82 -4.22 28.11
CA LEU A 50 1.92 -4.10 27.15
C LEU A 50 3.25 -4.00 27.88
N GLY A 51 4.15 -4.94 27.63
CA GLY A 51 5.49 -4.94 28.17
C GLY A 51 6.43 -4.07 27.35
N ARG A 52 7.57 -3.70 27.95
CA ARG A 52 8.65 -2.97 27.28
C ARG A 52 9.09 -3.61 25.95
N GLN A 53 9.14 -4.95 25.91
CA GLN A 53 9.51 -5.71 24.71
C GLN A 53 8.49 -5.58 23.58
N ASP A 54 7.19 -5.50 23.92
CA ASP A 54 6.12 -5.30 22.94
C ASP A 54 6.21 -3.91 22.32
N VAL A 55 6.49 -2.89 23.14
CA VAL A 55 6.72 -1.52 22.67
C VAL A 55 7.95 -1.44 21.76
N ALA A 56 9.06 -2.08 22.15
CA ALA A 56 10.26 -2.13 21.32
C ALA A 56 9.99 -2.84 19.97
N HIS A 57 9.20 -3.91 19.99
CA HIS A 57 8.79 -4.60 18.78
C HIS A 57 7.93 -3.71 17.87
N LEU A 58 6.94 -3.01 18.43
CA LEU A 58 6.08 -2.07 17.72
C LEU A 58 6.89 -0.90 17.13
N ALA A 59 7.83 -0.34 17.90
CA ALA A 59 8.71 0.73 17.44
C ALA A 59 9.53 0.31 16.22
N ARG A 60 10.07 -0.93 16.23
CA ARG A 60 10.78 -1.49 15.08
C ARG A 60 9.89 -1.63 13.85
N LEU A 61 8.64 -2.08 14.01
CA LEU A 61 7.68 -2.18 12.90
C LEU A 61 7.33 -0.80 12.33
N ALA A 62 7.19 0.20 13.21
CA ALA A 62 6.91 1.58 12.84
C ALA A 62 8.15 2.39 12.39
N ARG A 63 9.35 1.79 12.40
CA ARG A 63 10.65 2.45 12.13
C ARG A 63 10.91 3.66 13.03
N LEU A 64 10.50 3.57 14.29
CA LEU A 64 10.73 4.59 15.31
C LEU A 64 11.93 4.20 16.18
N ALA A 65 12.90 5.10 16.29
CA ALA A 65 13.98 4.98 17.27
C ALA A 65 13.49 5.56 18.60
N LEU A 66 13.42 4.71 19.63
CA LEU A 66 13.00 5.09 20.98
C LEU A 66 14.16 4.91 21.96
N ARG A 67 14.25 5.82 22.92
CA ARG A 67 15.17 5.73 24.05
C ARG A 67 14.65 4.77 25.10
N ASP A 68 15.53 4.30 25.97
CA ASP A 68 15.19 3.31 26.97
C ASP A 68 14.11 3.78 27.95
N GLU A 69 14.11 5.07 28.30
CA GLU A 69 13.11 5.68 29.19
C GLU A 69 11.74 5.84 28.51
N GLU A 70 11.74 6.02 27.18
CA GLU A 70 10.51 6.17 26.40
C GLU A 70 9.77 4.85 26.26
N LEU A 71 10.50 3.73 26.25
CA LEU A 71 9.88 2.40 26.18
C LEU A 71 9.02 2.10 27.41
N ASP A 72 9.49 2.45 28.61
CA ASP A 72 8.73 2.22 29.84
C ASP A 72 7.54 3.18 29.97
N ALA A 73 7.72 4.44 29.56
CA ALA A 73 6.64 5.42 29.54
C ALA A 73 5.52 5.00 28.55
N PHE A 74 5.90 4.60 27.33
CA PHE A 74 4.93 4.19 26.31
C PHE A 74 4.24 2.86 26.61
N ALA A 75 4.88 1.94 27.32
CA ALA A 75 4.23 0.72 27.77
C ALA A 75 2.98 1.01 28.62
N GLY A 76 3.10 1.93 29.59
CA GLY A 76 1.98 2.37 30.42
C GLY A 76 0.93 3.15 29.63
N GLN A 77 1.36 4.11 28.80
CA GLN A 77 0.44 4.94 28.02
C GLN A 77 -0.36 4.14 26.99
N LEU A 78 0.30 3.24 26.25
CA LEU A 78 -0.37 2.39 25.26
C LEU A 78 -1.32 1.40 25.93
N SER A 79 -0.98 0.88 27.11
CA SER A 79 -1.90 0.03 27.88
C SER A 79 -3.20 0.77 28.21
N ALA A 80 -3.12 2.02 28.67
CA ALA A 80 -4.31 2.84 28.95
C ALA A 80 -5.15 3.13 27.69
N VAL A 81 -4.51 3.34 26.54
CA VAL A 81 -5.22 3.51 25.26
C VAL A 81 -5.95 2.23 24.86
N LEU A 82 -5.31 1.07 24.99
CA LEU A 82 -5.95 -0.22 24.68
C LEU A 82 -7.12 -0.52 25.63
N ASP A 83 -7.00 -0.18 26.91
CA ASP A 83 -8.11 -0.31 27.87
C ASP A 83 -9.32 0.56 27.48
N ALA A 84 -9.08 1.77 26.97
CA ALA A 84 -10.13 2.63 26.44
C ALA A 84 -10.76 2.05 25.16
N VAL A 85 -9.95 1.52 24.24
CA VAL A 85 -10.43 0.87 23.01
C VAL A 85 -11.21 -0.41 23.30
N ALA A 86 -10.85 -1.17 24.34
CA ALA A 86 -11.56 -2.37 24.76
C ALA A 86 -13.04 -2.11 25.11
N GLN A 87 -13.42 -0.86 25.42
CA GLN A 87 -14.81 -0.48 25.61
C GLN A 87 -15.65 -0.62 24.33
N VAL A 88 -15.05 -0.39 23.15
CA VAL A 88 -15.71 -0.53 21.84
C VAL A 88 -16.09 -2.00 21.59
N GLY A 89 -15.28 -2.96 22.06
CA GLY A 89 -15.55 -4.39 21.94
C GLY A 89 -16.78 -4.88 22.72
N ARG A 90 -17.42 -4.03 23.52
CA ARG A 90 -18.68 -4.35 24.23
C ARG A 90 -19.93 -4.19 23.34
N ALA A 91 -19.80 -3.56 22.17
CA ALA A 91 -20.90 -3.41 21.24
C ALA A 91 -21.23 -4.75 20.56
N ASP A 92 -22.53 -5.08 20.44
CA ASP A 92 -22.99 -6.24 19.68
C ASP A 92 -22.94 -5.95 18.18
N VAL A 93 -22.03 -6.61 17.48
CA VAL A 93 -21.77 -6.41 16.04
C VAL A 93 -21.74 -7.74 15.27
N ALA A 94 -22.31 -8.82 15.84
CA ALA A 94 -22.25 -10.17 15.25
C ALA A 94 -22.80 -10.20 13.81
N ASP A 95 -23.87 -9.44 13.55
CA ASP A 95 -24.55 -9.39 12.26
C ASP A 95 -24.25 -8.10 11.46
N VAL A 96 -23.30 -7.28 11.91
CA VAL A 96 -22.95 -6.01 11.25
C VAL A 96 -21.74 -6.23 10.34
N PRO A 97 -21.87 -6.14 9.01
CA PRO A 97 -20.73 -6.27 8.12
C PRO A 97 -19.74 -5.11 8.33
N PRO A 98 -18.41 -5.37 8.26
CA PRO A 98 -17.41 -4.32 8.40
C PRO A 98 -17.57 -3.21 7.35
N THR A 99 -17.52 -1.96 7.78
CA THR A 99 -17.59 -0.81 6.87
C THR A 99 -16.18 -0.44 6.40
N THR A 100 -15.84 -0.73 5.14
CA THR A 100 -14.51 -0.41 4.57
C THR A 100 -14.40 1.05 4.11
N HIS A 101 -15.47 1.61 3.56
CA HIS A 101 -15.52 2.98 3.05
C HIS A 101 -16.79 3.66 3.55
N ALA A 102 -16.71 4.93 3.93
CA ALA A 102 -17.87 5.70 4.37
C ALA A 102 -18.85 6.02 3.22
N VAL A 103 -18.33 6.06 1.98
CA VAL A 103 -19.10 6.30 0.76
C VAL A 103 -19.00 5.06 -0.12
N PRO A 104 -20.09 4.61 -0.76
CA PRO A 104 -20.03 3.48 -1.69
C PRO A 104 -19.12 3.84 -2.87
N LEU A 105 -18.07 3.04 -3.07
CA LEU A 105 -17.18 3.13 -4.22
C LEU A 105 -17.41 1.92 -5.12
N THR A 106 -17.43 2.14 -6.43
CA THR A 106 -17.55 1.04 -7.40
C THR A 106 -16.67 1.37 -8.59
N ASN A 107 -15.72 0.48 -8.89
CA ASN A 107 -14.91 0.49 -10.11
C ASN A 107 -14.38 1.89 -10.50
N VAL A 108 -13.77 2.58 -9.54
CA VAL A 108 -13.17 3.90 -9.79
C VAL A 108 -11.86 3.70 -10.56
N ALA A 109 -11.98 3.62 -11.88
CA ALA A 109 -10.86 3.49 -12.80
C ALA A 109 -10.44 4.85 -13.36
N ARG A 110 -9.13 5.03 -13.55
CA ARG A 110 -8.58 6.15 -14.32
C ARG A 110 -8.44 5.72 -15.79
N PRO A 111 -8.78 6.56 -16.78
CA PRO A 111 -8.48 6.26 -18.17
C PRO A 111 -6.96 6.10 -18.38
N ASP A 112 -6.57 5.18 -19.25
CA ASP A 112 -5.18 4.95 -19.61
C ASP A 112 -4.71 5.98 -20.66
N VAL A 113 -4.51 7.22 -20.19
CA VAL A 113 -4.06 8.34 -21.02
C VAL A 113 -2.74 8.85 -20.44
N VAL A 114 -1.73 8.95 -21.30
CA VAL A 114 -0.42 9.48 -20.94
C VAL A 114 -0.58 10.95 -20.52
N THR A 115 -0.05 11.27 -19.34
CA THR A 115 0.03 12.63 -18.82
C THR A 115 1.50 13.01 -18.62
N PRO A 116 1.87 14.29 -18.76
CA PRO A 116 3.23 14.72 -18.47
C PRO A 116 3.60 14.41 -17.03
N SER A 117 4.76 13.76 -16.83
CA SER A 117 5.35 13.58 -15.50
C SER A 117 5.78 14.93 -14.90
N LEU A 118 5.88 14.98 -13.57
CA LEU A 118 6.45 16.15 -12.90
C LEU A 118 7.89 16.41 -13.37
N PRO A 119 8.27 17.69 -13.59
CA PRO A 119 9.66 18.06 -13.88
C PRO A 119 10.60 17.57 -12.77
N ARG A 120 11.78 17.08 -13.16
CA ARG A 120 12.73 16.44 -12.24
C ARG A 120 13.23 17.40 -11.17
N ASP A 121 13.51 18.64 -11.56
CA ASP A 121 13.91 19.74 -10.67
C ASP A 121 12.86 19.99 -9.59
N VAL A 122 11.57 19.94 -9.93
CA VAL A 122 10.46 20.07 -8.97
C VAL A 122 10.41 18.88 -8.01
N VAL A 123 10.63 17.66 -8.50
CA VAL A 123 10.62 16.44 -7.67
C VAL A 123 11.79 16.41 -6.68
N LEU A 124 12.97 16.88 -7.10
CA LEU A 124 14.19 16.85 -6.29
C LEU A 124 14.37 18.09 -5.40
N ALA A 125 13.56 19.14 -5.58
CA ALA A 125 13.66 20.39 -4.82
C ALA A 125 13.59 20.15 -3.29
N GLU A 126 12.76 19.23 -2.84
CA GLU A 126 12.55 18.90 -1.42
C GLU A 126 13.31 17.64 -0.98
N ALA A 127 14.18 17.09 -1.82
CA ALA A 127 14.96 15.91 -1.49
C ALA A 127 16.01 16.26 -0.41
N PRO A 128 16.06 15.53 0.73
CA PRO A 128 17.09 15.78 1.76
C PRO A 128 18.53 15.62 1.23
N ALA A 129 18.72 14.74 0.25
CA ALA A 129 19.95 14.60 -0.51
C ALA A 129 19.63 14.12 -1.93
N ALA A 130 20.20 14.78 -2.92
CA ALA A 130 20.12 14.40 -4.32
C ALA A 130 21.52 14.36 -4.95
N GLU A 131 21.75 13.42 -5.85
CA GLU A 131 23.02 13.23 -6.56
C GLU A 131 22.71 12.64 -7.94
N ASP A 132 23.37 13.13 -8.99
CA ASP A 132 23.17 12.69 -10.38
C ASP A 132 21.70 12.49 -10.75
N ASP A 133 20.87 13.52 -10.53
CA ASP A 133 19.45 13.49 -10.89
C ASP A 133 18.60 12.41 -10.18
N ARG A 134 19.06 11.93 -9.00
CA ARG A 134 18.43 10.87 -8.20
C ARG A 134 18.36 11.24 -6.72
N PHE A 135 17.48 10.57 -5.97
CA PHE A 135 17.49 10.60 -4.50
C PHE A 135 18.67 9.78 -3.98
N ARG A 136 19.48 10.37 -3.10
CA ARG A 136 20.61 9.70 -2.49
C ARG A 136 20.19 9.07 -1.16
N VAL A 137 20.35 7.74 -1.05
CA VAL A 137 20.07 6.98 0.17
C VAL A 137 21.28 6.12 0.55
N PRO A 138 21.50 5.83 1.85
CA PRO A 138 22.50 4.85 2.26
C PRO A 138 22.19 3.47 1.64
N GLN A 139 23.24 2.79 1.19
CA GLN A 139 23.13 1.43 0.68
C GLN A 139 22.73 0.47 1.80
N ILE A 140 21.74 -0.39 1.54
CA ILE A 140 21.16 -1.31 2.55
C ILE A 140 22.01 -2.58 2.72
N LEU A 141 22.78 -2.96 1.69
CA LEU A 141 23.64 -4.15 1.68
C LEU A 141 25.10 -3.69 1.58
N GLY A 142 25.74 -3.47 2.72
CA GLY A 142 27.20 -3.47 2.84
C GLY A 142 27.64 -4.86 3.28
N GLU A 143 28.76 -5.36 2.77
CA GLU A 143 29.37 -6.63 3.18
C GLU A 143 29.55 -6.62 4.71
N GLU A 144 28.90 -7.55 5.41
CA GLU A 144 29.15 -7.83 6.81
C GLU A 144 30.50 -8.57 6.89
N GLU A 145 31.51 -7.94 7.49
CA GLU A 145 32.65 -8.63 8.11
C GLU A 145 32.62 -8.40 9.62
#